data_AF-A0A931V2A8-F1
#
_entry.id   AF-A0A931V2A8-F1
#
_cell.length_a   1.000
_cell.length_b   1.000
_cell.length_c   1.000
_cell.angle_alpha   90.00
_cell.angle_beta   90.00
_cell.angle_gamma   90.00
#
_symmetry.space_group_name_H-M   'P 1'
#
loop_
_entity.id
_entity.type
_entity.pdbx_description
1 polymer ?
#
loop_
_entity_poly.entity_id
_entity_poly.type
_entity_poly.pdbx_seq_one_letter_code
_entity_poly.pdbx_strand_id
1 'polypeptide(L)'
;MKISLWLTAAVAAGLGTIAACSSGNGTETPPDPDASVDAGADVERCPGATSCGDKCVDTNLDPANCGGCGVACAAGEVCSAGKCGISCSAGTTLCGSRCVDTQSDRANCGGCGGSDAGSFACAAGEVCSAGKCAVSCGAGLVECGGTCVDPKTSRGWCGATAGCGGDGGSAGNVCRSGEVCADGACTASCLVGQILCGGKCVDPQTDRAFCGATDGCGVGDAGSAGTACASGQVCTAGACATSCVAGQVICGGKCVDPQTDRAFCGATDGCGVGDAGSAGTACASGQVCTAGA
;
A
#
# COMPACT_ATOMS: atom_id res chain seq x y z
N MET A 1 -10.84 -23.28 -52.01
CA MET A 1 -10.95 -24.76 -51.99
C MET A 1 -12.03 -25.11 -50.96
N LYS A 2 -13.15 -25.71 -51.36
CA LYS A 2 -13.44 -27.17 -51.31
C LYS A 2 -13.30 -27.75 -49.88
N ILE A 3 -14.28 -28.47 -49.30
CA ILE A 3 -15.63 -28.86 -49.74
C ILE A 3 -16.46 -29.35 -48.52
N SER A 4 -17.80 -29.23 -48.58
CA SER A 4 -18.92 -30.05 -48.03
C SER A 4 -18.69 -31.13 -46.94
N LEU A 5 -19.66 -31.60 -46.12
CA LEU A 5 -21.07 -31.30 -45.74
C LEU A 5 -21.51 -32.48 -44.79
N TRP A 6 -22.43 -32.35 -43.82
CA TRP A 6 -23.86 -32.81 -43.84
C TRP A 6 -24.34 -32.82 -42.36
N LEU A 7 -25.43 -32.12 -41.99
CA LEU A 7 -26.80 -32.64 -41.70
C LEU A 7 -26.89 -33.59 -40.48
N THR A 8 -27.87 -33.54 -39.56
CA THR A 8 -29.16 -32.81 -39.43
C THR A 8 -29.26 -32.21 -37.99
N ALA A 9 -30.31 -31.57 -37.46
CA ALA A 9 -31.70 -31.28 -37.88
C ALA A 9 -32.16 -29.91 -37.27
N ALA A 10 -33.47 -29.68 -37.10
CA ALA A 10 -34.06 -28.57 -36.34
C ALA A 10 -35.33 -29.02 -35.58
N VAL A 11 -35.66 -28.34 -34.48
CA VAL A 11 -37.01 -28.33 -33.87
C VAL A 11 -37.41 -26.87 -33.60
N ALA A 12 -38.67 -26.54 -33.88
CA ALA A 12 -39.15 -25.16 -33.98
C ALA A 12 -39.85 -24.64 -32.71
N ALA A 13 -40.10 -23.33 -32.71
CA ALA A 13 -40.88 -22.64 -31.68
C ALA A 13 -42.40 -22.94 -31.75
N GLY A 14 -43.11 -22.72 -30.64
CA GLY A 14 -44.57 -22.76 -30.58
C GLY A 14 -45.09 -22.02 -29.34
N LEU A 15 -46.02 -21.08 -29.54
CA LEU A 15 -46.65 -20.24 -28.51
C LEU A 15 -48.08 -20.72 -28.17
N GLY A 16 -48.56 -20.40 -26.97
CA GLY A 16 -49.96 -20.56 -26.53
C GLY A 16 -50.24 -21.90 -25.81
N THR A 17 -51.19 -21.99 -24.89
CA THR A 17 -52.38 -21.13 -24.64
C THR A 17 -52.82 -21.09 -23.17
N ILE A 18 -53.86 -20.31 -22.89
CA ILE A 18 -54.48 -20.02 -21.58
C ILE A 18 -55.54 -21.08 -21.21
N ALA A 19 -55.60 -21.55 -19.95
CA ALA A 19 -56.81 -22.03 -19.27
C ALA A 19 -56.56 -22.30 -17.75
N ALA A 20 -57.62 -22.39 -16.95
CA ALA A 20 -57.56 -22.52 -15.47
C ALA A 20 -58.46 -23.66 -14.92
N CYS A 21 -58.28 -23.97 -13.62
CA CYS A 21 -59.10 -24.88 -12.77
C CYS A 21 -59.01 -26.39 -13.14
N SER A 22 -59.00 -27.36 -12.21
CA SER A 22 -59.78 -27.48 -10.98
C SER A 22 -59.25 -28.60 -10.05
N SER A 23 -59.87 -28.73 -8.88
CA SER A 23 -59.56 -29.67 -7.78
C SER A 23 -59.62 -31.15 -8.14
N GLY A 24 -58.70 -31.94 -7.58
CA GLY A 24 -58.73 -33.41 -7.59
C GLY A 24 -59.62 -33.98 -6.48
N ASN A 25 -60.38 -35.03 -6.81
CA ASN A 25 -61.42 -35.63 -5.97
C ASN A 25 -60.85 -36.72 -5.04
N GLY A 26 -61.21 -36.69 -3.75
CA GLY A 26 -60.95 -37.75 -2.77
C GLY A 26 -62.24 -38.04 -2.00
N THR A 27 -62.70 -39.29 -2.00
CA THR A 27 -64.05 -39.65 -1.54
C THR A 27 -64.13 -39.85 -0.03
N GLU A 28 -64.84 -38.94 0.65
CA GLU A 28 -65.31 -39.12 2.03
C GLU A 28 -66.27 -40.31 2.12
N THR A 29 -66.12 -41.13 3.17
CA THR A 29 -67.18 -42.07 3.62
C THR A 29 -67.89 -41.44 4.84
N PRO A 30 -69.22 -41.51 4.94
CA PRO A 30 -69.95 -40.87 6.04
C PRO A 30 -69.74 -41.61 7.37
N PRO A 31 -69.77 -40.90 8.52
CA PRO A 31 -69.69 -41.53 9.84
C PRO A 31 -71.05 -42.13 10.25
N ASP A 32 -71.04 -43.36 10.77
CA ASP A 32 -72.18 -43.99 11.44
C ASP A 32 -72.44 -43.35 12.82
N PRO A 33 -73.68 -42.93 13.12
CA PRO A 33 -74.07 -42.50 14.45
C PRO A 33 -74.92 -43.57 15.15
N ASP A 34 -74.31 -44.41 16.00
CA ASP A 34 -74.74 -44.54 17.39
C ASP A 34 -73.89 -45.53 18.24
N ALA A 35 -73.41 -44.99 19.36
CA ALA A 35 -73.13 -45.61 20.65
C ALA A 35 -72.61 -47.07 20.74
N SER A 36 -71.42 -47.22 21.34
CA SER A 36 -71.40 -47.74 22.72
C SER A 36 -70.24 -47.14 23.52
N VAL A 37 -70.56 -46.77 24.76
CA VAL A 37 -69.60 -46.28 25.74
C VAL A 37 -68.84 -47.45 26.36
N ASP A 38 -67.51 -47.32 26.46
CA ASP A 38 -66.77 -47.99 27.53
C ASP A 38 -65.56 -47.14 27.95
N ALA A 39 -65.34 -47.04 29.26
CA ALA A 39 -64.34 -46.15 29.82
C ALA A 39 -62.98 -46.87 29.94
N GLY A 40 -62.05 -46.52 29.07
CA GLY A 40 -60.62 -46.83 29.18
C GLY A 40 -59.81 -45.56 29.05
N ALA A 41 -58.81 -45.38 29.92
CA ALA A 41 -57.83 -44.30 29.78
C ALA A 41 -56.83 -44.60 28.66
N ASP A 42 -56.00 -43.60 28.33
CA ASP A 42 -54.79 -43.66 27.49
C ASP A 42 -54.95 -44.13 26.02
N VAL A 43 -54.37 -43.50 24.99
CA VAL A 43 -53.41 -42.38 24.89
C VAL A 43 -53.92 -41.36 23.85
N GLU A 44 -53.88 -40.08 24.19
CA GLU A 44 -54.11 -38.99 23.23
C GLU A 44 -52.96 -38.98 22.20
N ARG A 45 -53.26 -39.45 20.97
CA ARG A 45 -52.25 -39.76 19.96
C ARG A 45 -51.76 -38.48 19.26
N CYS A 46 -50.78 -37.82 19.89
CA CYS A 46 -50.05 -36.64 19.39
C CYS A 46 -49.78 -36.68 17.87
N PRO A 47 -50.55 -35.96 17.03
CA PRO A 47 -50.37 -36.03 15.57
C PRO A 47 -49.15 -35.20 15.15
N GLY A 48 -48.07 -35.86 14.73
CA GLY A 48 -46.82 -35.19 14.34
C GLY A 48 -45.95 -34.74 15.52
N ALA A 49 -46.25 -35.18 16.74
CA ALA A 49 -45.46 -34.92 17.95
C ALA A 49 -45.33 -36.20 18.79
N THR A 50 -44.46 -36.20 19.79
CA THR A 50 -44.23 -37.35 20.68
C THR A 50 -44.99 -37.15 22.00
N SER A 51 -45.64 -38.20 22.50
CA SER A 51 -46.24 -38.19 23.84
C SER A 51 -45.17 -38.41 24.91
N CYS A 52 -45.06 -37.46 25.83
CA CYS A 52 -44.09 -37.43 26.91
C CYS A 52 -44.81 -37.23 28.25
N GLY A 53 -45.45 -38.30 28.72
CA GLY A 53 -46.44 -38.22 29.79
C GLY A 53 -47.69 -37.47 29.31
N ASP A 54 -48.22 -36.59 30.14
CA ASP A 54 -49.45 -35.82 29.88
C ASP A 54 -49.29 -34.68 28.85
N LYS A 55 -48.23 -34.71 28.02
CA LYS A 55 -47.90 -33.65 27.05
C LYS A 55 -47.48 -34.21 25.70
N CYS A 56 -47.97 -33.59 24.63
CA CYS A 56 -47.41 -33.71 23.30
C CYS A 56 -46.28 -32.69 23.12
N VAL A 57 -45.10 -33.15 22.70
CA VAL A 57 -43.93 -32.29 22.44
C VAL A 57 -43.34 -32.63 21.08
N ASP A 58 -42.95 -31.61 20.30
CA ASP A 58 -42.22 -31.84 19.05
C ASP A 58 -40.75 -32.12 19.37
N THR A 59 -40.41 -33.41 19.46
CA THR A 59 -39.05 -33.87 19.72
C THR A 59 -38.05 -33.47 18.64
N ASN A 60 -38.47 -32.85 17.52
CA ASN A 60 -37.56 -32.33 16.49
C ASN A 60 -37.09 -30.90 16.77
N LEU A 61 -37.82 -30.14 17.59
CA LEU A 61 -37.65 -28.70 17.78
C LEU A 61 -37.65 -28.25 19.26
N ASP A 62 -38.17 -29.04 20.19
CA ASP A 62 -38.18 -28.73 21.63
C ASP A 62 -36.81 -28.99 22.28
N PRO A 63 -36.09 -27.96 22.77
CA PRO A 63 -34.80 -28.13 23.44
C PRO A 63 -34.88 -28.90 24.78
N ALA A 64 -36.07 -29.06 25.37
CA ALA A 64 -36.26 -29.86 26.59
C ALA A 64 -36.55 -31.35 26.32
N ASN A 65 -36.86 -31.71 25.07
CA ASN A 65 -37.28 -33.06 24.67
C ASN A 65 -36.68 -33.47 23.32
N CYS A 66 -35.42 -33.13 23.07
CA CYS A 66 -34.83 -33.24 21.74
C CYS A 66 -34.44 -34.67 21.38
N GLY A 67 -35.05 -35.23 20.34
CA GLY A 67 -34.92 -36.63 19.95
C GLY A 67 -35.65 -37.62 20.87
N GLY A 68 -36.23 -37.16 21.99
CA GLY A 68 -36.99 -37.99 22.92
C GLY A 68 -37.38 -37.28 24.22
N CYS A 69 -38.35 -37.84 24.93
CA CYS A 69 -38.88 -37.28 26.18
C CYS A 69 -37.80 -37.10 27.25
N GLY A 70 -37.71 -35.90 27.83
CA GLY A 70 -36.74 -35.55 28.86
C GLY A 70 -35.28 -35.45 28.39
N VAL A 71 -35.01 -35.58 27.09
CA VAL A 71 -33.69 -35.38 26.50
C VAL A 71 -33.46 -33.88 26.30
N ALA A 72 -33.11 -33.20 27.39
CA ALA A 72 -32.80 -31.77 27.34
C ALA A 72 -31.42 -31.52 26.72
N CYS A 73 -31.33 -30.53 25.82
CA CYS A 73 -30.08 -30.05 25.25
C CYS A 73 -29.25 -29.27 26.29
N ALA A 74 -27.94 -29.18 26.04
CA ALA A 74 -27.07 -28.40 26.91
C ALA A 74 -27.37 -26.90 26.80
N ALA A 75 -27.00 -26.13 27.83
CA ALA A 75 -27.23 -24.68 27.84
C ALA A 75 -26.53 -23.99 26.65
N GLY A 76 -27.34 -23.38 25.76
CA GLY A 76 -26.86 -22.73 24.53
C GLY A 76 -27.00 -23.58 23.25
N GLU A 77 -27.43 -24.83 23.34
CA GLU A 77 -27.83 -25.65 22.19
C GLU A 77 -29.31 -25.44 21.84
N VAL A 78 -29.65 -25.69 20.58
CA VAL A 78 -31.04 -25.80 20.11
C VAL A 78 -31.33 -27.26 19.75
N CYS A 79 -32.61 -27.63 19.72
CA CYS A 79 -33.03 -28.84 19.04
C CYS A 79 -33.26 -28.57 17.55
N SER A 80 -32.67 -29.38 16.68
CA SER A 80 -32.93 -29.33 15.24
C SER A 80 -32.92 -30.74 14.67
N ALA A 81 -34.01 -31.14 14.00
CA ALA A 81 -34.23 -32.48 13.45
C ALA A 81 -33.96 -33.61 14.47
N GLY A 82 -34.36 -33.38 15.73
CA GLY A 82 -34.23 -34.37 16.81
C GLY A 82 -32.82 -34.53 17.36
N LYS A 83 -31.94 -33.56 17.12
CA LYS A 83 -30.58 -33.52 17.66
C LYS A 83 -30.30 -32.19 18.33
N CYS A 84 -29.73 -32.25 19.53
CA CYS A 84 -29.14 -31.09 20.18
C CYS A 84 -27.88 -30.67 19.42
N GLY A 85 -27.71 -29.37 19.24
CA GLY A 85 -26.50 -28.81 18.66
C GLY A 85 -26.46 -27.30 18.75
N ILE A 86 -25.26 -26.75 18.58
CA ILE A 86 -25.05 -25.31 18.57
C ILE A 86 -25.62 -24.73 17.27
N SER A 87 -26.60 -23.83 17.39
CA SER A 87 -27.07 -23.03 16.26
C SER A 87 -26.23 -21.77 16.14
N CYS A 88 -25.70 -21.52 14.96
CA CYS A 88 -24.95 -20.31 14.66
C CYS A 88 -25.85 -19.24 14.05
N SER A 89 -25.68 -18.00 14.51
CA SER A 89 -26.36 -16.84 13.92
C SER A 89 -26.02 -16.69 12.45
N ALA A 90 -26.96 -16.17 11.65
CA ALA A 90 -26.77 -15.93 10.22
C ALA A 90 -25.46 -15.17 9.96
N GLY A 91 -24.66 -15.67 9.02
CA GLY A 91 -23.31 -15.16 8.71
C GLY A 91 -22.17 -15.84 9.48
N THR A 92 -22.44 -16.74 10.42
CA THR A 92 -21.39 -17.49 11.15
C THR A 92 -21.49 -19.00 10.91
N THR A 93 -20.34 -19.68 10.87
CA THR A 93 -20.20 -21.12 10.62
C THR A 93 -19.85 -21.85 11.91
N LEU A 94 -20.39 -23.07 12.11
CA LEU A 94 -20.04 -23.90 13.27
C LEU A 94 -18.66 -24.54 13.07
N CYS A 95 -17.67 -24.05 13.80
CA CYS A 95 -16.29 -24.52 13.81
C CYS A 95 -16.03 -25.27 15.12
N GLY A 96 -16.18 -26.59 15.09
CA GLY A 96 -16.15 -27.43 16.28
C GLY A 96 -17.29 -27.08 17.24
N SER A 97 -16.96 -26.53 18.41
CA SER A 97 -17.92 -26.09 19.43
C SER A 97 -18.16 -24.57 19.45
N ARG A 98 -17.76 -23.83 18.42
CA ARG A 98 -17.89 -22.36 18.37
C ARG A 98 -18.43 -21.88 17.03
N CYS A 99 -19.29 -20.87 17.07
CA CYS A 99 -19.70 -20.14 15.87
C CYS A 99 -18.63 -19.09 15.53
N VAL A 100 -18.22 -19.06 14.26
CA VAL A 100 -17.14 -18.20 13.77
C VAL A 100 -17.56 -17.52 12.47
N ASP A 101 -17.30 -16.22 12.36
CA ASP A 101 -17.41 -15.51 11.09
C ASP A 101 -16.16 -15.79 10.23
N THR A 102 -16.29 -16.72 9.28
CA THR A 102 -15.20 -17.11 8.38
C THR A 102 -14.83 -16.03 7.35
N GLN A 103 -15.56 -14.90 7.31
CA GLN A 103 -15.26 -13.75 6.46
C GLN A 103 -14.32 -12.73 7.12
N SER A 104 -14.22 -12.74 8.46
CA SER A 104 -13.44 -11.76 9.24
C SER A 104 -12.55 -12.37 10.36
N ASP A 105 -12.80 -13.61 10.79
CA ASP A 105 -11.98 -14.30 11.78
C ASP A 105 -10.62 -14.71 11.17
N ARG A 106 -9.56 -14.06 11.65
CA ARG A 106 -8.18 -14.26 11.19
C ARG A 106 -7.67 -15.70 11.37
N ALA A 107 -8.19 -16.46 12.33
CA ALA A 107 -7.77 -17.84 12.58
C ALA A 107 -8.59 -18.88 11.78
N ASN A 108 -9.71 -18.47 11.18
CA ASN A 108 -10.67 -19.31 10.45
C ASN A 108 -11.05 -18.65 9.12
N CYS A 109 -10.06 -18.07 8.44
CA CYS A 109 -10.34 -17.30 7.25
C CYS A 109 -10.66 -18.22 6.07
N GLY A 110 -11.84 -18.03 5.47
CA GLY A 110 -12.35 -18.88 4.39
C GLY A 110 -13.02 -20.17 4.85
N GLY A 111 -12.86 -20.58 6.12
CA GLY A 111 -13.46 -21.78 6.67
C GLY A 111 -12.99 -22.09 8.09
N CYS A 112 -13.58 -23.10 8.72
CA CYS A 112 -13.20 -23.55 10.06
C CYS A 112 -11.82 -24.20 10.08
N GLY A 113 -10.91 -23.72 10.95
CA GLY A 113 -9.52 -24.15 11.02
C GLY A 113 -9.33 -25.67 11.14
N GLY A 114 -8.95 -26.28 10.03
CA GLY A 114 -8.74 -27.72 9.85
C GLY A 114 -8.14 -27.99 8.47
N SER A 115 -7.47 -29.12 8.29
CA SER A 115 -6.67 -29.45 7.10
C SER A 115 -7.46 -29.67 5.79
N ASP A 116 -8.74 -29.32 5.76
CA ASP A 116 -9.62 -29.43 4.62
C ASP A 116 -9.62 -28.13 3.80
N ALA A 117 -9.49 -28.27 2.49
CA ALA A 117 -9.08 -27.21 1.56
C ALA A 117 -10.01 -25.97 1.56
N GLY A 118 -9.66 -24.96 2.35
CA GLY A 118 -10.37 -23.67 2.36
C GLY A 118 -10.12 -22.80 3.60
N SER A 119 -9.69 -23.39 4.73
CA SER A 119 -9.42 -22.65 5.97
C SER A 119 -7.93 -22.45 6.23
N PHE A 120 -7.52 -21.21 6.51
CA PHE A 120 -6.15 -20.90 6.93
C PHE A 120 -6.16 -19.81 8.01
N ALA A 121 -5.32 -19.96 9.02
CA ALA A 121 -5.00 -18.86 9.91
C ALA A 121 -4.05 -17.90 9.18
N CYS A 122 -4.43 -16.63 9.02
CA CYS A 122 -3.64 -15.67 8.25
C CYS A 122 -2.28 -15.39 8.90
N ALA A 123 -1.26 -15.18 8.06
CA ALA A 123 0.13 -14.97 8.47
C ALA A 123 0.30 -13.64 9.24
N ALA A 124 1.43 -13.49 9.94
CA ALA A 124 1.75 -12.23 10.64
C ALA A 124 1.68 -11.05 9.65
N GLY A 125 0.94 -9.99 9.98
CA GLY A 125 0.67 -8.85 9.08
C GLY A 125 -0.60 -8.95 8.21
N GLU A 126 -1.26 -10.10 8.14
CA GLU A 126 -2.50 -10.27 7.35
C GLU A 126 -3.78 -10.13 8.18
N VAL A 127 -4.89 -9.77 7.52
CA VAL A 127 -6.26 -9.82 8.07
C VAL A 127 -7.12 -10.74 7.20
N CYS A 128 -8.19 -11.28 7.80
CA CYS A 128 -9.23 -11.91 6.99
C CYS A 128 -10.16 -10.84 6.44
N SER A 129 -10.37 -10.84 5.13
CA SER A 129 -11.31 -9.97 4.43
C SER A 129 -12.02 -10.79 3.36
N ALA A 130 -13.36 -10.84 3.42
CA ALA A 130 -14.20 -11.63 2.51
C ALA A 130 -13.74 -13.10 2.38
N GLY A 131 -13.33 -13.71 3.51
CA GLY A 131 -12.89 -15.11 3.56
C GLY A 131 -11.54 -15.37 2.88
N LYS A 132 -10.72 -14.33 2.68
CA LYS A 132 -9.35 -14.42 2.17
C LYS A 132 -8.39 -13.70 3.10
N CYS A 133 -7.24 -14.30 3.34
CA CYS A 133 -6.14 -13.60 3.98
C CYS A 133 -5.58 -12.56 3.00
N ALA A 134 -5.50 -11.32 3.45
CA ALA A 134 -4.96 -10.20 2.70
C ALA A 134 -4.00 -9.41 3.60
N VAL A 135 -2.92 -8.89 3.02
CA VAL A 135 -1.95 -8.06 3.74
C VAL A 135 -2.65 -6.80 4.25
N SER A 136 -2.55 -6.55 5.56
CA SER A 136 -3.15 -5.36 6.18
C SER A 136 -2.07 -4.29 6.35
N CYS A 137 -2.08 -3.31 5.46
CA CYS A 137 -1.17 -2.18 5.55
C CYS A 137 -1.70 -1.15 6.55
N GLY A 138 -0.79 -0.63 7.39
CA GLY A 138 -1.09 0.44 8.33
C GLY A 138 -1.57 1.71 7.63
N ALA A 139 -2.25 2.60 8.36
CA ALA A 139 -2.81 3.82 7.78
C ALA A 139 -1.75 4.64 7.03
N GLY A 140 -2.02 4.95 5.76
CA GLY A 140 -1.12 5.67 4.86
C GLY A 140 -0.18 4.79 4.02
N LEU A 141 -0.07 3.50 4.32
CA LEU A 141 0.70 2.53 3.52
C LEU A 141 -0.19 1.88 2.45
N VAL A 142 0.42 1.51 1.32
CA VAL A 142 -0.24 0.82 0.19
C VAL A 142 0.30 -0.60 0.08
N GLU A 143 -0.57 -1.56 -0.21
CA GLU A 143 -0.18 -2.93 -0.53
C GLU A 143 0.32 -3.00 -1.99
N CYS A 144 1.56 -3.44 -2.17
CA CYS A 144 2.24 -3.54 -3.45
C CYS A 144 3.01 -4.87 -3.54
N GLY A 145 2.44 -5.85 -4.23
CA GLY A 145 3.11 -7.13 -4.53
C GLY A 145 3.40 -7.98 -3.30
N GLY A 146 2.48 -7.99 -2.33
CA GLY A 146 2.59 -8.67 -1.04
C GLY A 146 3.33 -7.87 0.04
N THR A 147 3.72 -6.63 -0.23
CA THR A 147 4.50 -5.79 0.70
C THR A 147 3.82 -4.44 0.93
N CYS A 148 3.76 -3.99 2.19
CA CYS A 148 3.31 -2.65 2.50
C CYS A 148 4.42 -1.63 2.25
N VAL A 149 4.13 -0.64 1.41
CA VAL A 149 5.05 0.44 1.04
C VAL A 149 4.44 1.79 1.40
N ASP A 150 5.27 2.72 1.86
CA ASP A 150 4.84 4.11 2.04
C ASP A 150 4.95 4.84 0.69
N PRO A 151 3.84 5.20 0.02
CA PRO A 151 3.90 5.86 -1.27
C PRO A 151 4.53 7.26 -1.21
N LYS A 152 4.70 7.86 -0.02
CA LYS A 152 5.31 9.18 0.15
C LYS A 152 6.83 9.16 0.28
N THR A 153 7.42 8.05 0.72
CA THR A 153 8.86 7.95 1.03
C THR A 153 9.55 6.76 0.35
N SER A 154 8.80 5.76 -0.13
CA SER A 154 9.35 4.57 -0.76
C SER A 154 9.85 4.88 -2.17
N ARG A 155 11.18 4.98 -2.32
CA ARG A 155 11.83 5.27 -3.62
C ARG A 155 11.42 4.32 -4.76
N GLY A 156 11.06 3.07 -4.46
CA GLY A 156 10.63 2.08 -5.46
C GLY A 156 9.15 2.16 -5.87
N TRP A 157 8.33 2.91 -5.15
CA TRP A 157 6.86 2.92 -5.25
C TRP A 157 6.31 4.34 -5.05
N CYS A 158 7.03 5.33 -5.55
CA CYS A 158 6.80 6.73 -5.21
C CYS A 158 5.53 7.27 -5.89
N GLY A 159 4.58 7.73 -5.09
CA GLY A 159 3.26 8.11 -5.57
C GLY A 159 2.36 6.92 -5.93
N ALA A 160 2.63 5.72 -5.37
CA ALA A 160 1.72 4.60 -5.49
C ALA A 160 0.35 4.91 -4.85
N THR A 161 -0.70 4.32 -5.39
CA THR A 161 -2.07 4.46 -4.88
C THR A 161 -2.67 3.09 -4.59
N ALA A 162 -3.77 3.03 -3.82
CA ALA A 162 -4.49 1.80 -3.55
C ALA A 162 -4.75 0.99 -4.84
N GLY A 163 -4.48 -0.31 -4.81
CA GLY A 163 -4.47 -1.22 -5.97
C GLY A 163 -3.09 -1.39 -6.63
N CYS A 164 -2.16 -0.46 -6.43
CA CYS A 164 -0.74 -0.55 -6.81
C CYS A 164 -0.47 -1.02 -8.27
N GLY A 165 -1.23 -0.48 -9.22
CA GLY A 165 -1.15 -0.84 -10.65
C GLY A 165 -2.20 -1.88 -11.08
N GLY A 166 -2.80 -2.60 -10.14
CA GLY A 166 -4.05 -3.34 -10.30
C GLY A 166 -5.26 -2.52 -9.84
N ASP A 167 -6.47 -3.00 -10.15
CA ASP A 167 -7.76 -2.49 -9.66
C ASP A 167 -8.00 -0.96 -9.81
N GLY A 168 -7.37 -0.35 -10.82
CA GLY A 168 -7.44 1.09 -11.09
C GLY A 168 -6.43 1.95 -10.32
N GLY A 169 -5.57 1.32 -9.51
CA GLY A 169 -4.45 1.97 -8.83
C GLY A 169 -3.22 2.18 -9.72
N SER A 170 -2.23 2.87 -9.17
CA SER A 170 -0.90 3.07 -9.75
C SER A 170 0.17 2.49 -8.85
N ALA A 171 1.17 1.83 -9.43
CA ALA A 171 2.38 1.40 -8.71
C ALA A 171 3.33 2.57 -8.34
N GLY A 172 3.00 3.79 -8.75
CA GLY A 172 3.87 4.94 -8.61
C GLY A 172 5.08 4.84 -9.55
N ASN A 173 6.20 5.44 -9.15
CA ASN A 173 7.43 5.48 -9.91
C ASN A 173 8.63 4.98 -9.08
N VAL A 174 9.58 4.33 -9.74
CA VAL A 174 10.91 4.08 -9.19
C VAL A 174 11.75 5.33 -9.41
N CYS A 175 12.12 6.06 -8.35
CA CYS A 175 12.93 7.27 -8.50
C CYS A 175 14.37 6.95 -8.93
N ARG A 176 14.92 7.82 -9.77
CA ARG A 176 16.23 7.66 -10.43
C ARG A 176 17.38 7.85 -9.43
N SER A 177 18.58 7.50 -9.86
CA SER A 177 19.79 7.74 -9.04
C SER A 177 20.00 9.24 -8.86
N GLY A 178 20.05 9.68 -7.59
CA GLY A 178 20.04 11.10 -7.22
C GLY A 178 18.65 11.63 -6.82
N GLU A 179 17.60 10.80 -6.82
CA GLU A 179 16.27 11.18 -6.38
C GLU A 179 15.82 10.38 -5.14
N VAL A 180 15.04 11.04 -4.27
CA VAL A 180 14.23 10.43 -3.19
C VAL A 180 12.75 10.57 -3.52
N CYS A 181 11.92 9.74 -2.89
CA CYS A 181 10.50 10.03 -2.83
C CYS A 181 10.23 11.02 -1.69
N ALA A 182 9.60 12.13 -1.99
CA ALA A 182 9.12 13.11 -1.02
C ALA A 182 7.65 13.45 -1.35
N ASP A 183 6.76 13.24 -0.37
CA ASP A 183 5.30 13.45 -0.50
C ASP A 183 4.64 12.79 -1.74
N GLY A 184 5.23 11.72 -2.25
CA GLY A 184 4.73 10.96 -3.40
C GLY A 184 5.24 11.45 -4.76
N ALA A 185 6.18 12.39 -4.78
CA ALA A 185 6.92 12.80 -5.97
C ALA A 185 8.39 12.39 -5.87
N CYS A 186 8.95 11.91 -6.98
CA CYS A 186 10.41 11.76 -7.09
C CYS A 186 11.04 13.14 -7.20
N THR A 187 11.79 13.54 -6.18
CA THR A 187 12.49 14.83 -6.09
C THR A 187 13.99 14.57 -6.01
N ALA A 188 14.81 15.47 -6.56
CA ALA A 188 16.25 15.28 -6.50
C ALA A 188 16.75 15.45 -5.05
N SER A 189 17.38 14.40 -4.52
CA SER A 189 18.03 14.41 -3.22
C SER A 189 19.51 14.73 -3.41
N CYS A 190 19.87 15.98 -3.15
CA CYS A 190 21.26 16.38 -3.10
C CYS A 190 21.89 15.96 -1.76
N LEU A 191 23.21 15.80 -1.74
CA LEU A 191 23.94 15.51 -0.50
C LEU A 191 23.83 16.71 0.45
N VAL A 192 24.04 16.48 1.75
CA VAL A 192 24.02 17.57 2.75
C VAL A 192 24.99 18.67 2.34
N GLY A 193 24.48 19.90 2.18
CA GLY A 193 25.24 21.07 1.71
C GLY A 193 25.17 21.34 0.20
N GLN A 194 24.59 20.44 -0.60
CA GLN A 194 24.32 20.65 -2.03
C GLN A 194 22.85 21.04 -2.24
N ILE A 195 22.61 21.88 -3.26
CA ILE A 195 21.27 22.36 -3.62
C ILE A 195 20.89 21.93 -5.03
N LEU A 196 19.59 21.89 -5.33
CA LEU A 196 19.10 21.57 -6.67
C LEU A 196 19.07 22.82 -7.55
N CYS A 197 19.93 22.84 -8.57
CA CYS A 197 20.01 23.90 -9.56
C CYS A 197 19.90 23.35 -10.98
N GLY A 198 18.89 23.80 -11.74
CA GLY A 198 18.70 23.39 -13.14
C GLY A 198 18.60 21.87 -13.35
N GLY A 199 18.06 21.14 -12.38
CA GLY A 199 17.97 19.67 -12.40
C GLY A 199 19.27 18.93 -12.04
N LYS A 200 20.28 19.62 -11.48
CA LYS A 200 21.53 19.03 -11.00
C LYS A 200 21.78 19.42 -9.54
N CYS A 201 22.42 18.54 -8.78
CA CYS A 201 22.95 18.89 -7.47
C CYS A 201 24.27 19.65 -7.63
N VAL A 202 24.32 20.84 -7.05
CA VAL A 202 25.48 21.73 -7.09
C VAL A 202 25.89 22.08 -5.65
N ASP A 203 27.19 22.22 -5.41
CA ASP A 203 27.69 22.77 -4.16
C ASP A 203 27.88 24.28 -4.34
N PRO A 204 27.02 25.14 -3.73
CA PRO A 204 27.13 26.58 -3.91
C PRO A 204 28.42 27.18 -3.34
N GLN A 205 29.21 26.43 -2.56
CA GLN A 205 30.48 26.87 -1.97
C GLN A 205 31.70 26.65 -2.89
N THR A 206 31.61 25.68 -3.83
CA THR A 206 32.74 25.25 -4.67
C THR A 206 32.41 25.12 -6.16
N ASP A 207 31.14 25.04 -6.56
CA ASP A 207 30.74 24.98 -7.96
C ASP A 207 30.93 26.35 -8.64
N ARG A 208 31.79 26.37 -9.67
CA ARG A 208 32.15 27.58 -10.41
C ARG A 208 30.99 28.14 -11.25
N ALA A 209 30.02 27.33 -11.65
CA ALA A 209 28.88 27.74 -12.48
C ALA A 209 27.70 28.26 -11.65
N PHE A 210 27.57 27.81 -10.40
CA PHE A 210 26.48 28.14 -9.47
C PHE A 210 27.02 28.73 -8.15
N CYS A 211 28.07 29.54 -8.22
CA CYS A 211 28.78 30.02 -7.04
C CYS A 211 27.90 31.00 -6.24
N GLY A 212 27.72 30.75 -4.95
CA GLY A 212 26.83 31.53 -4.09
C GLY A 212 25.35 31.34 -4.41
N ALA A 213 24.97 30.23 -5.06
CA ALA A 213 23.58 29.86 -5.23
C ALA A 213 22.92 29.53 -3.87
N THR A 214 21.61 29.67 -3.80
CA THR A 214 20.79 29.50 -2.58
C THR A 214 19.58 28.64 -2.86
N ASP A 215 19.03 28.00 -1.82
CA ASP A 215 17.86 27.12 -1.89
C ASP A 215 16.75 27.70 -2.77
N GLY A 216 16.16 26.84 -3.62
CA GLY A 216 15.22 27.23 -4.68
C GLY A 216 15.90 27.51 -6.03
N CYS A 217 17.11 28.07 -6.04
CA CYS A 217 17.92 28.31 -7.25
C CYS A 217 17.28 29.20 -8.35
N GLY A 218 16.31 30.05 -8.01
CA GLY A 218 15.82 31.12 -8.90
C GLY A 218 14.33 31.05 -9.21
N VAL A 219 13.80 32.13 -9.78
CA VAL A 219 12.35 32.42 -9.75
C VAL A 219 11.48 31.34 -10.41
N GLY A 220 10.76 30.62 -9.55
CA GLY A 220 9.99 29.41 -9.83
C GLY A 220 9.88 28.61 -8.54
N ASP A 221 11.03 28.42 -7.88
CA ASP A 221 11.18 28.05 -6.46
C ASP A 221 12.21 29.01 -5.84
N ALA A 222 11.79 29.85 -4.90
CA ALA A 222 12.46 31.14 -4.69
C ALA A 222 13.86 31.05 -4.05
N GLY A 223 14.87 31.53 -4.79
CA GLY A 223 16.28 31.61 -4.38
C GLY A 223 17.11 32.37 -5.42
N SER A 224 18.42 32.15 -5.42
CA SER A 224 19.35 32.63 -6.45
C SER A 224 20.10 31.45 -7.08
N ALA A 225 20.25 31.47 -8.40
CA ALA A 225 21.11 30.53 -9.13
C ALA A 225 22.62 30.77 -8.92
N GLY A 226 22.98 31.74 -8.07
CA GLY A 226 24.36 32.15 -7.85
C GLY A 226 24.91 32.91 -9.06
N THR A 227 26.21 32.84 -9.26
CA THR A 227 26.88 33.38 -10.44
C THR A 227 27.93 32.44 -11.00
N ALA A 228 28.13 32.47 -12.31
CA ALA A 228 29.21 31.75 -12.96
C ALA A 228 30.51 32.58 -12.88
N CYS A 229 31.54 32.05 -12.22
CA CYS A 229 32.80 32.79 -12.05
C CYS A 229 33.57 32.93 -13.37
N ALA A 230 34.22 34.08 -13.57
CA ALA A 230 34.96 34.39 -14.78
C ALA A 230 36.17 33.46 -15.01
N SER A 231 36.77 33.51 -16.20
CA SER A 231 37.99 32.75 -16.52
C SER A 231 39.13 33.16 -15.58
N GLY A 232 39.71 32.19 -14.86
CA GLY A 232 40.74 32.43 -13.84
C GLY A 232 40.21 32.58 -12.41
N GLN A 233 38.89 32.51 -12.21
CA GLN A 233 38.27 32.48 -10.90
C GLN A 233 37.78 31.08 -10.52
N VAL A 234 37.80 30.78 -9.22
CA VAL A 234 37.16 29.63 -8.58
C VAL A 234 36.02 30.10 -7.69
N CYS A 235 35.11 29.19 -7.35
CA CYS A 235 34.20 29.44 -6.22
C CYS A 235 34.88 29.01 -4.92
N THR A 236 34.91 29.90 -3.94
CA THR A 236 35.40 29.63 -2.59
C THR A 236 34.46 30.29 -1.59
N ALA A 237 33.90 29.51 -0.67
CA ALA A 237 32.95 29.97 0.34
C ALA A 237 31.74 30.74 -0.26
N GLY A 238 31.29 30.33 -1.45
CA GLY A 238 30.16 30.96 -2.15
C GLY A 238 30.46 32.29 -2.84
N ALA A 239 31.73 32.69 -2.93
CA ALA A 239 32.17 33.86 -3.68
C ALA A 239 33.19 33.48 -4.78
N CYS A 240 33.08 34.15 -5.92
CA CYS A 240 34.04 34.01 -7.02
C CYS A 240 35.34 34.77 -6.70
N ALA A 241 36.39 34.04 -6.32
CA ALA A 241 37.70 34.59 -6.05
C ALA A 241 38.69 34.23 -7.17
N THR A 242 39.68 35.08 -7.42
CA THR A 242 40.78 34.76 -8.34
C THR A 242 41.64 33.68 -7.71
N SER A 243 41.78 32.52 -8.35
CA SER A 243 42.66 31.45 -7.86
C SER A 243 43.98 31.51 -8.60
N CYS A 244 45.03 31.82 -7.86
CA CYS A 244 46.40 31.72 -8.35
C CYS A 244 46.96 30.34 -8.06
N VAL A 245 47.93 29.88 -8.86
CA VAL A 245 48.61 28.61 -8.54
C VAL A 245 49.53 28.82 -7.34
N ALA A 246 49.88 27.74 -6.63
CA ALA A 246 50.74 27.82 -5.45
C ALA A 246 52.06 28.55 -5.78
N GLY A 247 52.39 29.58 -4.99
CA GLY A 247 53.54 30.46 -5.20
C GLY A 247 53.22 31.79 -5.91
N GLN A 248 52.04 31.96 -6.50
CA GLN A 248 51.59 33.23 -7.07
C GLN A 248 50.71 34.02 -6.10
N VAL A 249 50.83 35.35 -6.13
CA VAL A 249 50.06 36.29 -5.30
C VAL A 249 49.08 37.10 -6.16
N ILE A 250 48.00 37.62 -5.57
CA ILE A 250 47.04 38.48 -6.28
C ILE A 250 47.53 39.93 -6.26
N CYS A 251 47.89 40.46 -7.43
CA CYS A 251 48.30 41.85 -7.63
C CYS A 251 47.44 42.52 -8.71
N GLY A 252 46.79 43.65 -8.36
CA GLY A 252 45.97 44.41 -9.30
C GLY A 252 44.85 43.58 -9.98
N GLY A 253 44.30 42.59 -9.26
CA GLY A 253 43.28 41.65 -9.77
C GLY A 253 43.82 40.52 -10.66
N LYS A 254 45.14 40.38 -10.78
CA LYS A 254 45.80 39.32 -11.58
C LYS A 254 46.68 38.46 -10.69
N CYS A 255 46.88 37.20 -11.09
CA CYS A 255 47.91 36.35 -10.50
C CYS A 255 49.28 36.74 -11.04
N VAL A 256 50.20 37.06 -10.14
CA VAL A 256 51.60 37.37 -10.47
C VAL A 256 52.49 36.38 -9.73
N ASP A 257 53.55 35.93 -10.39
CA ASP A 257 54.60 35.15 -9.76
C ASP A 257 55.65 36.12 -9.22
N PRO A 258 55.77 36.32 -7.89
CA PRO A 258 56.71 37.28 -7.33
C PRO A 258 58.18 36.90 -7.55
N GLN A 259 58.49 35.67 -8.00
CA GLN A 259 59.85 35.25 -8.33
C GLN A 259 60.24 35.51 -9.79
N THR A 260 59.28 35.61 -10.71
CA THR A 260 59.56 35.74 -12.16
C THR A 260 58.92 36.96 -12.82
N ASP A 261 57.85 37.52 -12.27
CA ASP A 261 57.18 38.70 -12.80
C ASP A 261 58.04 39.96 -12.63
N ARG A 262 58.40 40.60 -13.76
CA ARG A 262 59.25 41.79 -13.78
C ARG A 262 58.54 43.09 -13.40
N ALA A 263 57.21 43.11 -13.35
CA ALA A 263 56.43 44.28 -12.90
C ALA A 263 56.12 44.22 -11.40
N PHE A 264 56.00 43.01 -10.84
CA PHE A 264 55.64 42.74 -9.44
C PHE A 264 56.70 41.89 -8.71
N CYS A 265 57.98 42.13 -9.01
CA CYS A 265 59.07 41.32 -8.47
C CYS A 265 59.18 41.46 -6.95
N GLY A 266 59.14 40.36 -6.21
CA GLY A 266 59.11 40.36 -4.75
C GLY A 266 57.79 40.87 -4.14
N ALA A 267 56.68 40.81 -4.88
CA ALA A 267 55.35 41.05 -4.32
C ALA A 267 55.00 40.00 -3.25
N THR A 268 54.16 40.38 -2.30
CA THR A 268 53.61 39.49 -1.26
C THR A 268 52.09 39.46 -1.36
N ASP A 269 51.47 38.51 -0.65
CA ASP A 269 50.02 38.54 -0.42
C ASP A 269 49.56 39.93 0.03
N GLY A 270 48.39 40.36 -0.45
CA GLY A 270 47.82 41.70 -0.29
C GLY A 270 48.24 42.73 -1.35
N CYS A 271 49.48 42.65 -1.86
CA CYS A 271 49.97 43.51 -2.95
C CYS A 271 49.90 45.04 -2.72
N GLY A 272 50.10 45.52 -1.49
CA GLY A 272 50.24 46.94 -1.19
C GLY A 272 48.97 47.60 -0.67
N VAL A 273 49.00 48.93 -0.48
CA VAL A 273 48.00 49.65 0.33
C VAL A 273 46.57 49.55 -0.21
N GLY A 274 45.82 48.65 0.41
CA GLY A 274 44.42 48.30 0.12
C GLY A 274 44.06 47.02 0.88
N ASP A 275 44.92 46.00 0.74
CA ASP A 275 44.94 44.78 1.56
C ASP A 275 46.41 44.43 1.88
N ALA A 276 46.73 44.11 3.14
CA ALA A 276 48.09 44.28 3.66
C ALA A 276 49.17 43.43 2.95
N GLY A 277 50.16 44.09 2.32
CA GLY A 277 51.25 43.45 1.58
C GLY A 277 52.23 44.43 0.93
N SER A 278 53.10 43.91 0.05
CA SER A 278 53.95 44.68 -0.86
C SER A 278 53.59 44.37 -2.32
N ALA A 279 53.50 45.41 -3.17
CA ALA A 279 53.33 45.24 -4.61
C ALA A 279 54.61 44.78 -5.34
N GLY A 280 55.70 44.55 -4.61
CA GLY A 280 57.01 44.26 -5.19
C GLY A 280 57.64 45.50 -5.81
N THR A 281 58.53 45.30 -6.78
CA THR A 281 59.21 46.37 -7.52
C THR A 281 59.32 46.01 -9.00
N ALA A 282 59.12 46.99 -9.87
CA ALA A 282 59.32 46.81 -11.31
C ALA A 282 60.82 46.79 -11.66
N CYS A 283 61.28 45.70 -12.27
CA CYS A 283 62.65 45.55 -12.77
C CYS A 283 62.92 46.48 -13.97
N ALA A 284 64.09 47.11 -14.02
CA ALA A 284 64.48 47.95 -15.15
C ALA A 284 64.66 47.15 -16.46
N SER A 285 64.76 47.84 -17.58
CA SER A 285 65.00 47.23 -18.90
C SER A 285 66.27 46.34 -18.89
N GLY A 286 66.11 45.05 -19.19
CA GLY A 286 67.21 44.08 -19.21
C GLY A 286 67.47 43.36 -17.89
N GLN A 287 66.85 43.75 -16.78
CA GLN A 287 66.93 43.02 -15.51
C GLN A 287 65.89 41.90 -15.44
N VAL A 288 66.25 40.76 -14.85
CA VAL A 288 65.34 39.65 -14.52
C VAL A 288 64.89 39.73 -13.06
N CYS A 289 63.67 39.26 -12.76
CA CYS A 289 63.26 39.05 -11.38
C CYS A 289 63.97 37.81 -10.81
N THR A 290 64.43 37.91 -9.56
CA THR A 290 65.09 36.82 -8.80
C THR A 290 64.75 36.96 -7.31
N ALA A 291 63.45 36.93 -6.98
CA ALA A 291 63.04 37.07 -5.57
C ALA A 291 63.34 35.77 -4.79
N GLY A 292 64.45 35.79 -4.04
CA GLY A 292 64.98 34.64 -3.30
C GLY A 292 66.13 35.01 -2.37
N ALA A 293 65.91 36.02 -1.52
CA ALA A 293 66.76 36.41 -0.38
C ALA A 293 65.87 37.04 0.71
#